data_AF-A0A672QI77-F1
#
_entry.id   AF-A0A672QI77-F1
#
_cell.length_a   1.000
_cell.length_b   1.000
_cell.length_c   1.000
_cell.angle_alpha   90.00
_cell.angle_beta   90.00
_cell.angle_gamma   90.00
#
_symmetry.space_group_name_H-M   'P 1'
#
loop_
_entity.id
_entity.type
_entity.pdbx_description
1 polymer ?
#
loop_
_entity_poly.entity_id
_entity_poly.type
_entity_poly.pdbx_seq_one_letter_code
_entity_poly.pdbx_strand_id
1 'polypeptide(L)'
;MVSMSSSHTMQYIGLLLLAAILLQTIAVAVTFIYFSNVLSTMKETFSKSSVSCLMRANLRTLKGQELNAAEGKDDPCWQVTQQLHFLIEKSMSSRYQKEISSAVKDEVSRVLPSLVIQDQDDSPRPKIAAHVTGSYIPEKDGGGQPNRKVYGQKIQSWESEKGLAFLQNVELSDGELVVPQAGLYYIYSQTYFRHTLIEEDESDREEEDGTSGESVRGKPMLQYVYKKVSSYPVPILLMKNARTTCWSRDMEYGLYSIYQAGLFQLGGGDRVFVTVSNVSTVDMDEKSSFFGAFLVS
;
A
#
# COMPACT_ATOMS: atom_id res chain seq x y z
N MET A 1 26.15 -86.68 4.94
CA MET A 1 26.56 -86.31 6.31
C MET A 1 26.51 -84.81 6.43
N VAL A 2 25.49 -84.32 7.13
CA VAL A 2 25.30 -82.90 7.47
C VAL A 2 26.21 -82.61 8.67
N SER A 3 27.05 -81.57 8.57
CA SER A 3 27.83 -81.08 9.72
C SER A 3 27.41 -79.65 10.01
N MET A 4 26.74 -79.49 11.16
CA MET A 4 26.31 -78.24 11.78
C MET A 4 27.53 -77.39 12.18
N SER A 5 27.68 -76.21 11.58
CA SER A 5 28.59 -75.16 12.07
C SER A 5 28.09 -73.75 11.70
N SER A 6 26.79 -73.48 11.92
CA SER A 6 26.18 -72.16 11.58
C SER A 6 25.54 -71.43 12.76
N SER A 7 25.43 -72.05 13.94
CA SER A 7 24.72 -71.44 15.08
C SER A 7 25.56 -70.40 15.83
N HIS A 8 26.84 -70.69 16.07
CA HIS A 8 27.70 -69.81 16.87
C HIS A 8 28.06 -68.52 16.12
N THR A 9 28.41 -68.61 14.84
CA THR A 9 28.76 -67.46 14.00
C THR A 9 27.61 -66.46 13.87
N MET A 10 26.37 -66.93 13.72
CA MET A 10 25.20 -66.05 13.61
C MET A 10 24.85 -65.37 14.94
N GLN A 11 25.06 -66.05 16.08
CA GLN A 11 24.95 -65.46 17.42
C GLN A 11 26.04 -64.42 17.69
N TYR A 12 27.29 -64.66 17.27
CA TYR A 12 28.38 -63.69 17.41
C TYR A 12 28.14 -62.43 16.57
N ILE A 13 27.63 -62.57 15.35
CA ILE A 13 27.26 -61.43 14.50
C ILE A 13 26.11 -60.64 15.13
N GLY A 14 25.10 -61.32 15.66
CA GLY A 14 24.00 -60.67 16.38
C GLY A 14 24.46 -59.89 17.61
N LEU A 15 25.35 -60.48 18.42
CA LEU A 15 25.95 -59.79 19.57
C LEU A 15 26.81 -58.60 19.17
N LEU A 16 27.58 -58.71 18.08
CA LEU A 16 28.38 -57.59 17.55
C LEU A 16 27.49 -56.44 17.05
N LEU A 17 26.38 -56.74 16.38
CA LEU A 17 25.42 -55.73 15.93
C LEU A 17 24.73 -55.05 17.11
N LEU A 18 24.31 -55.81 18.13
CA LEU A 18 23.74 -55.24 19.35
C LEU A 18 24.73 -54.36 20.10
N ALA A 19 25.99 -54.78 20.20
CA ALA A 19 27.06 -53.97 20.79
C ALA A 19 27.31 -52.69 19.98
N ALA A 20 27.29 -52.75 18.65
CA ALA A 20 27.46 -51.59 17.78
C ALA A 20 26.28 -50.59 17.92
N ILE A 21 25.04 -51.08 17.97
CA ILE A 21 23.85 -50.24 18.20
C ILE A 21 23.92 -49.59 19.58
N LEU A 22 24.28 -50.35 20.61
CA LEU A 22 24.45 -49.81 21.97
C LEU A 22 25.51 -48.71 21.99
N LEU A 23 26.68 -48.94 21.37
CA LEU A 23 27.75 -47.94 21.26
C LEU A 23 27.27 -46.67 20.52
N GLN A 24 26.54 -46.84 19.42
CA GLN A 24 26.02 -45.72 18.62
C GLN A 24 24.99 -44.90 19.41
N THR A 25 24.07 -45.55 20.14
CA THR A 25 23.09 -44.85 20.98
C THR A 25 23.75 -44.07 22.10
N ILE A 26 24.78 -44.62 22.74
CA ILE A 26 25.56 -43.93 23.77
C ILE A 26 26.29 -42.71 23.18
N ALA A 27 26.94 -42.87 22.02
CA ALA A 27 27.63 -41.77 21.34
C ALA A 27 26.67 -40.64 20.95
N VAL A 28 25.48 -40.96 20.45
CA VAL A 28 24.44 -39.96 20.11
C VAL A 28 23.93 -39.26 21.37
N ALA A 29 23.69 -39.98 22.46
CA ALA A 29 23.25 -39.37 23.72
C ALA A 29 24.31 -38.42 24.30
N VAL A 30 25.59 -38.82 24.31
CA VAL A 30 26.68 -37.98 24.80
C VAL A 30 26.86 -36.74 23.93
N THR A 31 26.83 -36.89 22.61
CA THR A 31 26.92 -35.74 21.70
C THR A 31 25.73 -34.81 21.84
N PHE A 32 24.51 -35.33 21.98
CA PHE A 32 23.33 -34.51 22.22
C PHE A 32 23.43 -33.71 23.53
N ILE A 33 23.84 -34.34 24.63
CA ILE A 33 24.04 -33.66 25.92
C ILE A 33 25.12 -32.59 25.81
N TYR A 34 26.25 -32.90 25.15
CA TYR A 34 27.33 -31.94 24.92
C TYR A 34 26.85 -30.74 24.09
N PHE A 35 26.18 -30.99 22.96
CA PHE A 35 25.62 -29.93 22.12
C PHE A 35 24.58 -29.10 22.85
N SER A 36 23.67 -29.73 23.59
CA SER A 36 22.66 -29.01 24.37
C SER A 36 23.30 -28.10 25.42
N ASN A 37 24.36 -28.56 26.09
CA ASN A 37 25.08 -27.77 27.09
C ASN A 37 25.87 -26.61 26.45
N VAL A 38 26.49 -26.83 25.29
CA VAL A 38 27.14 -25.76 24.52
C VAL A 38 26.10 -24.76 24.03
N LEU A 39 24.95 -25.21 23.52
CA LEU A 39 23.88 -24.33 23.03
C LEU A 39 23.29 -23.49 24.16
N SER A 40 23.08 -24.07 25.35
CA SER A 40 22.65 -23.32 26.54
C SER A 40 23.72 -22.34 27.01
N THR A 41 24.99 -22.72 26.98
CA THR A 41 26.12 -21.83 27.33
C THR A 41 26.26 -20.68 26.35
N MET A 42 26.12 -20.94 25.04
CA MET A 42 26.11 -19.90 24.02
C MET A 42 24.90 -18.98 24.20
N LYS A 43 23.69 -19.51 24.41
CA LYS A 43 22.49 -18.71 24.67
C LYS A 43 22.65 -17.81 25.90
N GLU A 44 23.21 -18.32 26.98
CA GLU A 44 23.53 -17.56 28.20
C GLU A 44 24.60 -16.48 27.95
N THR A 45 25.64 -16.80 27.18
CA THR A 45 26.74 -15.87 26.87
C THR A 45 26.27 -14.76 25.94
N PHE A 46 25.41 -15.07 24.95
CA PHE A 46 24.75 -14.07 24.10
C PHE A 46 23.70 -13.25 24.86
N SER A 47 23.03 -13.84 25.85
CA SER A 47 22.09 -13.12 26.74
C SER A 47 22.78 -12.27 27.80
N LYS A 48 24.06 -12.51 28.11
CA LYS A 48 24.87 -11.73 29.07
C LYS A 48 25.79 -10.70 28.39
N SER A 49 26.13 -10.90 27.12
CA SER A 49 26.82 -9.90 26.29
C SER A 49 25.88 -8.72 26.00
N SER A 50 26.45 -7.53 25.79
CA SER A 50 25.88 -6.16 25.79
C SER A 50 24.64 -5.87 24.91
N VAL A 51 24.03 -6.90 24.33
CA VAL A 51 22.92 -6.89 23.37
C VAL A 51 21.60 -7.37 24.01
N SER A 52 21.62 -7.73 25.30
CA SER A 52 20.48 -8.27 26.05
C SER A 52 19.25 -7.35 26.06
N CYS A 53 19.47 -6.03 26.08
CA CYS A 53 18.40 -5.04 25.96
C CYS A 53 17.75 -5.02 24.57
N LEU A 54 18.52 -5.26 23.49
CA LEU A 54 18.02 -5.25 22.12
C LEU A 54 17.19 -6.51 21.81
N MET A 55 17.60 -7.68 22.32
CA MET A 55 16.82 -8.91 22.13
C MET A 55 15.51 -8.93 22.91
N ARG A 56 15.49 -8.35 24.11
CA ARG A 56 14.24 -8.20 24.90
C ARG A 56 13.23 -7.28 24.20
N ALA A 57 13.70 -6.22 23.54
CA ALA A 57 12.84 -5.33 22.76
C ALA A 57 12.20 -6.07 21.57
N ASN A 58 12.99 -6.82 20.81
CA ASN A 58 12.51 -7.60 19.64
C ASN A 58 11.46 -8.66 20.02
N LEU A 59 11.63 -9.30 21.18
CA LEU A 59 10.65 -10.27 21.70
C LEU A 59 9.33 -9.62 22.14
N ARG A 60 9.38 -8.38 22.65
CA ARG A 60 8.19 -7.58 23.02
C ARG A 60 7.44 -7.09 21.78
N THR A 61 8.14 -6.69 20.72
CA THR A 61 7.53 -6.29 19.43
C THR A 61 6.83 -7.46 18.75
N LEU A 62 7.43 -8.64 18.78
CA LEU A 62 6.83 -9.88 18.25
C LEU A 62 5.57 -10.33 19.00
N LYS A 63 5.40 -9.89 20.26
CA LYS A 63 4.25 -10.26 21.09
C LYS A 63 3.10 -9.24 21.01
N GLY A 64 3.18 -8.24 20.12
CA GLY A 64 2.09 -7.32 19.82
C GLY A 64 1.68 -6.39 20.96
N GLN A 65 2.55 -6.17 21.95
CA GLN A 65 2.23 -5.30 23.09
C GLN A 65 2.70 -3.87 22.78
N GLU A 66 1.75 -3.00 22.45
CA GLU A 66 2.00 -1.57 22.23
C GLU A 66 2.60 -0.93 23.50
N LEU A 67 3.68 -0.17 23.31
CA LEU A 67 4.40 0.50 24.38
C LEU A 67 3.61 1.72 24.86
N ASN A 68 2.87 1.57 25.95
CA ASN A 68 2.55 2.71 26.81
C ASN A 68 3.87 3.25 27.38
N ALA A 69 4.28 4.45 26.92
CA ALA A 69 5.54 5.10 27.28
C ALA A 69 5.74 5.40 28.78
N ALA A 70 4.73 5.10 29.62
CA ALA A 70 4.74 5.37 31.05
C ALA A 70 5.17 4.16 31.91
N GLU A 71 5.16 2.93 31.39
CA GLU A 71 5.28 1.71 32.20
C GLU A 71 6.69 1.08 32.25
N GLY A 72 7.71 1.78 31.74
CA GLY A 72 9.08 1.27 31.58
C GLY A 72 10.17 2.02 32.33
N LYS A 73 9.84 2.90 33.28
CA LYS A 73 10.84 3.74 33.98
C LYS A 73 11.78 2.95 34.92
N ASP A 74 11.39 1.73 35.31
CA ASP A 74 12.18 0.87 36.20
C ASP A 74 13.02 -0.20 35.45
N ASP A 75 13.00 -0.23 34.11
CA ASP A 75 13.79 -1.18 33.31
C ASP A 75 15.20 -0.61 33.03
N PRO A 76 16.29 -1.25 33.49
CA PRO A 76 17.65 -0.79 33.21
C PRO A 76 17.99 -0.75 31.70
N CYS A 77 17.19 -1.40 30.85
CA CYS A 77 17.32 -1.35 29.38
C CYS A 77 16.60 -0.16 28.70
N TRP A 78 15.83 0.63 29.45
CA TRP A 78 15.04 1.74 28.91
C TRP A 78 15.92 2.82 28.26
N GLN A 79 17.02 3.20 28.91
CA GLN A 79 17.94 4.23 28.40
C GLN A 79 18.56 3.85 27.06
N VAL A 80 18.98 2.59 26.90
CA VAL A 80 19.59 2.08 25.66
C VAL A 80 18.55 2.12 24.53
N THR A 81 17.32 1.72 24.82
CA THR A 81 16.23 1.70 23.84
C THR A 81 15.86 3.12 23.38
N GLN A 82 15.80 4.08 24.31
CA GLN A 82 15.52 5.48 24.01
C GLN A 82 16.64 6.14 23.19
N GLN A 83 17.90 5.91 23.55
CA GLN A 83 19.03 6.41 22.77
C GLN A 83 19.06 5.82 21.36
N LEU A 84 18.75 4.53 21.20
CA LEU A 84 18.65 3.91 19.88
C LEU A 84 17.51 4.51 19.06
N HIS A 85 16.33 4.70 19.64
CA HIS A 85 15.18 5.31 18.95
C HIS A 85 15.52 6.73 18.48
N PHE A 86 16.13 7.54 19.33
CA PHE A 86 16.59 8.88 18.99
C PHE A 86 17.63 8.88 17.86
N LEU A 87 18.58 7.93 17.88
CA LEU A 87 19.57 7.79 16.81
C LEU A 87 18.95 7.33 15.49
N ILE A 88 17.99 6.40 15.53
CA ILE A 88 17.22 5.96 14.36
C ILE A 88 16.47 7.16 13.78
N GLU A 89 15.68 7.86 14.59
CA GLU A 89 14.89 9.03 14.18
C GLU A 89 15.78 10.14 13.59
N LYS A 90 16.91 10.46 14.25
CA LYS A 90 17.88 11.43 13.75
C LYS A 90 18.55 11.01 12.45
N SER A 91 18.92 9.73 12.32
CA SER A 91 19.55 9.20 11.11
C SER A 91 18.58 9.12 9.92
N MET A 92 17.33 8.74 10.19
CA MET A 92 16.24 8.70 9.22
C MET A 92 15.89 10.10 8.75
N SER A 93 15.71 11.06 9.68
CA SER A 93 15.45 12.46 9.34
C SER A 93 16.58 13.09 8.51
N SER A 94 17.85 12.87 8.90
CA SER A 94 18.99 13.42 8.17
C SER A 94 19.17 12.82 6.76
N ARG A 95 18.94 11.51 6.59
CA ARG A 95 18.96 10.85 5.28
C ARG A 95 17.77 11.27 4.43
N TYR A 96 16.56 11.29 4.99
CA TYR A 96 15.34 11.73 4.31
C TYR A 96 15.50 13.15 3.77
N GLN A 97 16.04 14.07 4.57
CA GLN A 97 16.25 15.45 4.16
C GLN A 97 17.35 15.60 3.10
N LYS A 98 18.44 14.83 3.16
CA LYS A 98 19.52 14.91 2.17
C LYS A 98 19.15 14.24 0.84
N GLU A 99 18.63 13.02 0.88
CA GLU A 99 18.32 12.22 -0.30
C GLU A 99 17.15 12.81 -1.09
N ILE A 100 16.09 13.24 -0.41
CA ILE A 100 14.94 13.86 -1.08
C ILE A 100 15.29 15.25 -1.56
N SER A 101 16.04 16.06 -0.81
CA SER A 101 16.51 17.36 -1.29
C SER A 101 17.38 17.21 -2.53
N SER A 102 18.30 16.24 -2.56
CA SER A 102 19.13 16.00 -3.73
C SER A 102 18.34 15.43 -4.90
N ALA A 103 17.44 14.47 -4.68
CA ALA A 103 16.62 13.87 -5.74
C ALA A 103 15.61 14.88 -6.31
N VAL A 104 14.94 15.65 -5.44
CA VAL A 104 14.06 16.75 -5.86
C VAL A 104 14.86 17.80 -6.60
N LYS A 105 16.02 18.24 -6.09
CA LYS A 105 16.84 19.25 -6.77
C LYS A 105 17.35 18.78 -8.14
N ASP A 106 17.77 17.53 -8.27
CA ASP A 106 18.25 16.98 -9.55
C ASP A 106 17.09 16.83 -10.55
N GLU A 107 15.92 16.36 -10.11
CA GLU A 107 14.74 16.22 -10.96
C GLU A 107 14.16 17.59 -11.37
N VAL A 108 14.08 18.53 -10.42
CA VAL A 108 13.72 19.94 -10.62
C VAL A 108 14.69 20.58 -11.62
N SER A 109 16.01 20.42 -11.47
CA SER A 109 17.00 20.94 -12.42
C SER A 109 16.95 20.29 -13.81
N ARG A 110 16.44 19.06 -13.95
CA ARG A 110 16.23 18.40 -15.25
C ARG A 110 14.94 18.84 -15.95
N VAL A 111 13.90 19.19 -15.19
CA VAL A 111 12.58 19.61 -15.72
C VAL A 111 12.47 21.13 -15.91
N LEU A 112 13.24 21.94 -15.16
CA LEU A 112 13.17 23.41 -15.20
C LEU A 112 13.94 24.17 -16.30
N PRO A 113 14.75 23.60 -17.20
CA PRO A 113 15.28 24.39 -18.32
C PRO A 113 14.19 24.89 -19.27
N SER A 114 13.01 24.27 -19.29
CA SER A 114 11.88 24.66 -20.16
C SER A 114 10.88 25.63 -19.53
N LEU A 115 10.94 25.87 -18.21
CA LEU A 115 10.02 26.78 -17.51
C LEU A 115 10.59 28.18 -17.30
N VAL A 116 11.86 28.39 -17.63
CA VAL A 116 12.50 29.71 -17.68
C VAL A 116 12.87 30.02 -19.13
N ILE A 117 11.88 30.00 -20.02
CA ILE A 117 12.01 30.76 -21.26
C ILE A 117 11.85 32.23 -20.85
N GLN A 118 12.93 32.98 -21.06
CA GLN A 118 12.97 34.43 -20.94
C GLN A 118 11.74 35.05 -21.57
N ASP A 119 11.09 35.91 -20.78
CA ASP A 119 9.97 36.76 -21.13
C ASP A 119 10.42 37.82 -22.16
N GLN A 120 10.66 37.38 -23.40
CA GLN A 120 10.89 38.25 -24.55
C GLN A 120 10.00 37.80 -25.72
N ASP A 121 8.86 38.49 -25.82
CA ASP A 121 8.14 38.83 -27.05
C ASP A 121 7.31 37.74 -27.78
N ASP A 122 6.83 36.73 -27.06
CA ASP A 122 5.72 35.89 -27.54
C ASP A 122 4.44 36.26 -26.79
N SER A 123 3.33 36.48 -27.51
CA SER A 123 2.00 36.61 -26.90
C SER A 123 1.81 35.55 -25.81
N PRO A 124 1.34 35.88 -24.60
CA PRO A 124 1.31 34.92 -23.50
C PRO A 124 0.51 33.69 -23.94
N ARG A 125 1.20 32.55 -24.09
CA ARG A 125 0.55 31.29 -24.43
C ARG A 125 -0.61 31.09 -23.46
N PRO A 126 -1.81 30.72 -23.93
CA PRO A 126 -2.94 30.52 -23.05
C PRO A 126 -2.55 29.50 -21.98
N LYS A 127 -2.62 29.90 -20.71
CA LYS A 127 -2.41 28.98 -19.58
C LYS A 127 -3.57 28.00 -19.61
N ILE A 128 -3.29 26.69 -19.61
CA ILE A 128 -4.34 25.67 -19.65
C ILE A 128 -4.12 24.74 -18.47
N ALA A 129 -5.02 24.84 -17.49
CA ALA A 129 -4.96 24.06 -16.27
C ALA A 129 -6.35 23.96 -15.64
N ALA A 130 -6.59 22.85 -14.97
CA ALA A 130 -7.77 22.61 -14.17
C ALA A 130 -7.38 21.87 -12.89
N HIS A 131 -7.99 22.28 -11.79
CA HIS A 131 -8.03 21.55 -10.53
C HIS A 131 -9.48 21.58 -10.06
N VAL A 132 -10.12 20.42 -9.99
CA VAL A 132 -11.49 20.28 -9.51
C VAL A 132 -11.49 19.40 -8.27
N THR A 133 -12.33 19.74 -7.30
CA THR A 133 -12.34 19.12 -5.98
C THR A 133 -13.69 18.47 -5.70
N GLY A 134 -13.75 17.56 -4.73
CA GLY A 134 -15.01 16.95 -4.36
C GLY A 134 -16.03 17.96 -3.84
N SER A 135 -17.31 17.74 -4.16
CA SER A 135 -18.41 18.54 -3.67
C SER A 135 -19.44 17.66 -2.98
N TYR A 136 -19.91 18.08 -1.80
CA TYR A 136 -20.98 17.41 -1.04
C TYR A 136 -22.38 17.58 -1.64
N ILE A 137 -22.50 18.09 -2.87
CA ILE A 137 -23.81 18.21 -3.51
C ILE A 137 -24.38 16.79 -3.67
N PRO A 138 -25.50 16.45 -3.01
CA PRO A 138 -26.09 15.13 -3.15
C PRO A 138 -26.39 14.91 -4.63
N GLU A 139 -25.88 13.80 -5.17
CA GLU A 139 -26.14 13.43 -6.55
C GLU A 139 -27.66 13.47 -6.77
N LYS A 140 -28.12 14.32 -7.69
CA LYS A 140 -29.44 14.10 -8.27
C LYS A 140 -29.34 12.75 -8.93
N ASP A 141 -30.06 11.77 -8.39
CA ASP A 141 -30.12 10.37 -8.80
C ASP A 141 -30.08 10.27 -10.33
N GLY A 142 -28.85 10.20 -10.82
CA GLY A 142 -28.49 10.43 -12.20
C GLY A 142 -28.14 9.08 -12.73
N GLY A 143 -29.18 8.24 -12.89
CA GLY A 143 -29.11 6.89 -13.41
C GLY A 143 -28.54 6.84 -14.84
N GLY A 144 -27.28 7.18 -14.99
CA GLY A 144 -26.48 6.84 -16.14
C GLY A 144 -26.26 5.34 -16.05
N GLN A 145 -26.94 4.59 -16.91
CA GLN A 145 -26.73 3.15 -17.02
C GLN A 145 -25.22 2.86 -17.03
N PRO A 146 -24.74 1.87 -16.26
CA PRO A 146 -23.34 1.47 -16.31
C PRO A 146 -23.04 1.09 -17.76
N ASN A 147 -22.26 1.93 -18.44
CA ASN A 147 -21.84 1.64 -19.79
C ASN A 147 -21.00 0.37 -19.68
N ARG A 148 -21.51 -0.79 -20.15
CA ARG A 148 -20.92 -2.14 -19.95
C ARG A 148 -19.42 -2.26 -20.32
N LYS A 149 -18.86 -1.23 -20.97
CA LYS A 149 -17.48 -1.15 -21.43
C LYS A 149 -16.56 -0.27 -20.56
N VAL A 150 -17.07 0.43 -19.55
CA VAL A 150 -16.29 1.26 -18.63
C VAL A 150 -16.36 0.63 -17.24
N TYR A 151 -15.20 0.39 -16.63
CA TYR A 151 -15.15 -0.16 -15.27
C TYR A 151 -15.41 0.92 -14.23
N GLY A 152 -16.20 0.57 -13.21
CA GLY A 152 -16.52 1.44 -12.09
C GLY A 152 -17.60 2.48 -12.40
N GLN A 153 -17.87 3.31 -11.41
CA GLN A 153 -18.84 4.40 -11.44
C GLN A 153 -18.11 5.73 -11.68
N LYS A 154 -18.61 6.54 -12.62
CA LYS A 154 -18.02 7.85 -12.94
C LYS A 154 -18.34 8.84 -11.81
N ILE A 155 -17.32 9.56 -11.32
CA ILE A 155 -17.53 10.65 -10.36
C ILE A 155 -18.02 11.88 -11.13
N GLN A 156 -19.22 12.36 -10.81
CA GLN A 156 -19.82 13.53 -11.46
C GLN A 156 -19.78 14.79 -10.61
N SER A 157 -19.71 14.64 -9.28
CA SER A 157 -19.82 15.71 -8.27
C SER A 157 -18.51 16.47 -8.02
N TRP A 158 -17.88 16.96 -9.10
CA TRP A 158 -16.71 17.83 -9.01
C TRP A 158 -17.12 19.31 -8.91
N GLU A 159 -16.55 20.03 -7.95
CA GLU A 159 -16.59 21.50 -7.84
C GLU A 159 -15.45 22.12 -8.67
N SER A 160 -15.74 23.22 -9.36
CA SER A 160 -14.84 23.83 -10.35
C SER A 160 -14.49 25.30 -10.10
N GLU A 161 -15.25 25.99 -9.25
CA GLU A 161 -15.14 27.45 -9.10
C GLU A 161 -14.82 27.90 -7.67
N LYS A 162 -15.18 27.09 -6.67
CA LYS A 162 -15.07 27.47 -5.26
C LYS A 162 -13.86 26.83 -4.58
N GLY A 163 -13.32 27.54 -3.59
CA GLY A 163 -12.23 27.05 -2.74
C GLY A 163 -10.90 26.94 -3.50
N LEU A 164 -10.31 25.76 -3.48
CA LEU A 164 -9.08 25.36 -4.17
C LEU A 164 -9.34 24.97 -5.63
N ALA A 165 -10.60 24.79 -6.01
CA ALA A 165 -10.96 24.45 -7.38
C ALA A 165 -10.81 25.66 -8.31
N PHE A 166 -10.30 25.41 -9.52
CA PHE A 166 -10.26 26.40 -10.58
C PHE A 166 -10.24 25.73 -11.96
N LEU A 167 -10.77 26.46 -12.94
CA LEU A 167 -10.66 26.16 -14.36
C LEU A 167 -9.99 27.32 -15.09
N GLN A 168 -8.93 27.03 -15.82
CA GLN A 168 -8.21 28.00 -16.64
C GLN A 168 -8.15 27.48 -18.07
N ASN A 169 -9.01 28.03 -18.94
CA ASN A 169 -9.18 27.59 -20.34
C ASN A 169 -9.52 26.09 -20.49
N VAL A 170 -10.13 25.49 -19.48
CA VAL A 170 -10.64 24.11 -19.51
C VAL A 170 -12.10 24.16 -19.09
N GLU A 171 -12.94 23.34 -19.68
CA GLU A 171 -14.35 23.25 -19.29
C GLU A 171 -14.60 21.95 -18.51
N LEU A 172 -15.49 22.00 -17.51
CA LEU A 172 -15.99 20.82 -16.81
C LEU A 172 -17.45 20.57 -17.25
N SER A 173 -17.71 19.38 -17.80
CA SER A 173 -19.04 18.98 -18.29
C SER A 173 -19.32 17.53 -17.90
N ASP A 174 -20.40 17.29 -17.16
CA ASP A 174 -20.82 15.96 -16.68
C ASP A 174 -19.72 15.16 -15.93
N GLY A 175 -18.90 15.88 -15.15
CA GLY A 175 -17.75 15.32 -14.43
C GLY A 175 -16.53 15.02 -15.31
N GLU A 176 -16.51 15.53 -16.55
CA GLU A 176 -15.43 15.32 -17.52
C GLU A 176 -14.73 16.66 -17.81
N LEU A 177 -13.40 16.68 -17.75
CA LEU A 177 -12.60 17.81 -18.20
C LEU A 177 -12.51 17.78 -19.74
N VAL A 178 -12.97 18.84 -20.39
CA VAL A 178 -12.94 19.01 -21.85
C VAL A 178 -11.67 19.75 -22.24
N VAL A 179 -10.86 19.10 -23.05
CA VAL A 179 -9.56 19.60 -23.49
C VAL A 179 -9.77 20.69 -24.54
N PRO A 180 -9.27 21.92 -24.33
CA PRO A 180 -9.49 23.03 -25.27
C PRO A 180 -8.67 22.90 -26.56
N GLN A 181 -7.45 22.35 -26.48
CA GLN A 181 -6.52 22.28 -27.60
C GLN A 181 -5.66 21.02 -27.52
N ALA A 182 -5.12 20.60 -28.67
CA ALA A 182 -4.23 19.45 -28.69
C ALA A 182 -2.90 19.76 -27.99
N GLY A 183 -2.37 18.78 -27.26
CA GLY A 183 -1.10 18.93 -26.55
C GLY A 183 -0.79 17.75 -25.64
N LEU A 184 0.37 17.81 -24.99
CA LEU A 184 0.78 16.88 -23.95
C LEU A 184 0.28 17.40 -22.60
N TYR A 185 -0.59 16.64 -21.95
CA TYR A 185 -1.19 17.02 -20.67
C TYR A 185 -0.68 16.14 -19.54
N TYR A 186 -0.31 16.76 -18.42
CA TYR A 186 -0.12 16.05 -17.15
C TYR A 186 -1.47 15.94 -16.46
N ILE A 187 -1.95 14.71 -16.27
CA ILE A 187 -3.25 14.41 -15.65
C ILE A 187 -2.98 13.76 -14.30
N TYR A 188 -3.71 14.17 -13.26
CA TYR A 188 -3.59 13.59 -11.92
C TYR A 188 -4.95 13.50 -11.23
N SER A 189 -5.12 12.53 -10.33
CA SER A 189 -6.30 12.45 -9.48
C SER A 189 -5.99 11.79 -8.15
N GLN A 190 -6.59 12.30 -7.08
CA GLN A 190 -6.69 11.65 -5.79
C GLN A 190 -8.14 11.30 -5.48
N THR A 191 -8.39 10.08 -5.01
CA THR A 191 -9.67 9.68 -4.43
C THR A 191 -9.41 9.08 -3.06
N TYR A 192 -10.14 9.55 -2.06
CA TYR A 192 -10.04 9.08 -0.68
C TYR A 192 -11.20 8.14 -0.37
N PHE A 193 -10.92 6.86 -0.18
CA PHE A 193 -11.90 5.86 0.19
C PHE A 193 -12.00 5.76 1.71
N ARG A 194 -13.22 5.88 2.24
CA ARG A 194 -13.55 5.72 3.66
C ARG A 194 -14.59 4.61 3.81
N HIS A 195 -14.20 3.55 4.51
CA HIS A 195 -15.08 2.45 4.88
C HIS A 195 -15.35 2.49 6.38
N THR A 196 -16.63 2.51 6.76
CA THR A 196 -17.12 2.25 8.11
C THR A 196 -17.81 0.90 8.11
N LEU A 197 -17.30 -0.08 8.85
CA LEU A 197 -17.89 -1.43 8.88
C LEU A 197 -19.17 -1.51 9.72
N ILE A 198 -19.51 -0.42 10.42
CA ILE A 198 -20.66 -0.34 11.35
C ILE A 198 -21.98 -0.12 10.59
N GLU A 199 -21.96 0.35 9.34
CA GLU A 199 -23.18 0.73 8.60
C GLU A 199 -23.71 -0.36 7.65
N GLU A 200 -22.93 -1.39 7.32
CA GLU A 200 -23.38 -2.46 6.39
C GLU A 200 -24.11 -3.62 7.11
N ASP A 201 -24.36 -3.56 8.43
CA ASP A 201 -24.77 -4.74 9.22
C ASP A 201 -26.28 -4.85 9.59
N GLU A 202 -27.14 -3.91 9.16
CA GLU A 202 -28.56 -3.91 9.56
C GLU A 202 -29.59 -3.91 8.40
N SER A 203 -29.18 -3.80 7.12
CA SER A 203 -30.16 -3.74 6.01
C SER A 203 -30.07 -4.82 4.91
N ASP A 204 -28.99 -5.61 4.86
CA ASP A 204 -28.81 -6.68 3.85
C ASP A 204 -28.92 -8.11 4.42
N ARG A 205 -29.50 -8.27 5.62
CA ARG A 205 -29.84 -9.60 6.16
C ARG A 205 -31.16 -10.10 5.57
N GLU A 206 -31.24 -10.21 4.25
CA GLU A 206 -32.19 -11.14 3.63
C GLU A 206 -31.53 -12.51 3.60
N GLU A 207 -32.16 -13.43 4.33
CA GLU A 207 -31.73 -14.81 4.52
C GLU A 207 -31.64 -15.55 3.17
N GLU A 208 -30.42 -15.80 2.69
CA GLU A 208 -30.18 -16.90 1.75
C GLU A 208 -29.47 -18.06 2.47
N ASP A 209 -30.23 -19.15 2.50
CA ASP A 209 -29.99 -20.46 3.06
C ASP A 209 -28.62 -21.07 2.70
N GLY A 210 -27.89 -21.51 3.73
CA GLY A 210 -27.33 -22.86 3.71
C GLY A 210 -25.93 -23.12 3.15
N THR A 211 -25.13 -22.15 2.70
CA THR A 211 -23.72 -22.47 2.30
C THR A 211 -22.73 -21.33 2.54
N SER A 212 -21.83 -21.54 3.51
CA SER A 212 -20.54 -20.83 3.73
C SER A 212 -20.58 -19.29 3.62
N GLY A 213 -20.68 -18.63 4.79
CA GLY A 213 -20.61 -17.16 4.94
C GLY A 213 -19.32 -16.53 4.41
N GLU A 214 -19.37 -16.07 3.16
CA GLU A 214 -18.36 -15.27 2.48
C GLU A 214 -19.02 -13.98 1.96
N SER A 215 -19.48 -13.11 2.87
CA SER A 215 -20.00 -11.79 2.52
C SER A 215 -19.30 -10.70 3.33
N VAL A 216 -18.83 -9.66 2.64
CA VAL A 216 -18.26 -8.41 3.18
C VAL A 216 -16.82 -8.45 3.76
N ARG A 217 -15.86 -9.13 3.12
CA ARG A 217 -14.43 -8.85 3.37
C ARG A 217 -13.66 -8.64 2.08
N GLY A 218 -12.98 -7.50 1.95
CA GLY A 218 -12.00 -7.29 0.88
C GLY A 218 -12.45 -6.58 -0.39
N LYS A 219 -13.46 -5.68 -0.34
CA LYS A 219 -13.87 -4.91 -1.55
C LYS A 219 -12.66 -4.11 -2.08
N PRO A 220 -12.20 -4.33 -3.33
CA PRO A 220 -11.06 -3.61 -3.88
C PRO A 220 -11.45 -2.15 -4.17
N MET A 221 -10.59 -1.23 -3.76
CA MET A 221 -10.70 0.20 -4.07
C MET A 221 -9.92 0.45 -5.35
N LEU A 222 -10.64 0.81 -6.41
CA LEU A 222 -10.06 0.98 -7.74
C LEU A 222 -10.33 2.40 -8.19
N GLN A 223 -9.31 3.07 -8.71
CA GLN A 223 -9.42 4.39 -9.33
C GLN A 223 -8.93 4.26 -10.78
N TYR A 224 -9.73 4.74 -11.72
CA TYR A 224 -9.43 4.72 -13.14
C TYR A 224 -9.52 6.14 -13.71
N VAL A 225 -8.66 6.43 -14.68
CA VAL A 225 -8.72 7.67 -15.47
C VAL A 225 -8.91 7.28 -16.93
N TYR A 226 -9.97 7.79 -17.55
CA TYR A 226 -10.35 7.49 -18.93
C TYR A 226 -10.27 8.73 -19.82
N LYS A 227 -10.07 8.47 -21.11
CA LYS A 227 -10.18 9.44 -22.20
C LYS A 227 -11.32 9.05 -23.13
N LYS A 228 -12.20 9.99 -23.45
CA LYS A 228 -13.22 9.88 -24.49
C LYS A 228 -12.84 10.77 -25.67
N VAL A 229 -12.87 10.18 -26.85
CA VAL A 229 -12.52 10.81 -28.13
C VAL A 229 -13.75 10.78 -29.01
N SER A 230 -14.02 11.81 -29.80
CA SER A 230 -15.18 11.84 -30.70
C SER A 230 -15.12 10.77 -31.80
N SER A 231 -13.90 10.39 -32.20
CA SER A 231 -13.63 9.39 -33.24
C SER A 231 -13.77 7.94 -32.78
N TYR A 232 -13.93 7.68 -31.47
CA TYR A 232 -13.99 6.32 -30.94
C TYR A 232 -15.09 6.17 -29.88
N PRO A 233 -16.06 5.25 -30.08
CA PRO A 233 -17.28 5.20 -29.27
C PRO A 233 -17.08 4.69 -27.85
N VAL A 234 -15.94 4.05 -27.55
CA VAL A 234 -15.65 3.46 -26.24
C VAL A 234 -14.55 4.29 -25.54
N PRO A 235 -14.72 4.70 -24.28
CA PRO A 235 -13.64 5.38 -23.56
C PRO A 235 -12.37 4.53 -23.46
N ILE A 236 -11.22 5.17 -23.60
CA ILE A 236 -9.89 4.58 -23.55
C ILE A 236 -9.33 4.74 -22.13
N LEU A 237 -8.98 3.63 -21.47
CA LEU A 237 -8.35 3.66 -20.16
C LEU A 237 -6.92 4.23 -20.28
N LEU A 238 -6.63 5.30 -19.54
CA LEU A 238 -5.30 5.91 -19.47
C LEU A 238 -4.48 5.38 -18.30
N MET A 239 -5.09 5.36 -17.10
CA MET A 239 -4.41 4.98 -15.86
C MET A 239 -5.36 4.20 -14.94
N LYS A 240 -4.80 3.27 -14.17
CA LYS A 240 -5.50 2.48 -13.16
C LYS A 240 -4.61 2.34 -11.93
N ASN A 241 -5.18 2.57 -10.75
CA ASN A 241 -4.55 2.28 -9.47
C ASN A 241 -5.54 1.52 -8.58
N ALA A 242 -5.01 0.65 -7.71
CA ALA A 242 -5.79 -0.28 -6.91
C ALA A 242 -5.22 -0.39 -5.50
N ARG A 243 -6.10 -0.43 -4.51
CA ARG A 243 -5.79 -0.83 -3.12
C ARG A 243 -6.79 -1.90 -2.69
N THR A 244 -6.33 -2.81 -1.84
CA THR A 244 -7.19 -3.80 -1.19
C THR A 244 -7.24 -3.49 0.29
N THR A 245 -8.38 -3.72 0.94
CA THR A 245 -8.47 -3.58 2.39
C THR A 245 -7.58 -4.62 3.09
N CYS A 246 -7.16 -4.33 4.32
CA CYS A 246 -6.54 -5.36 5.16
C CYS A 246 -7.64 -6.34 5.62
N TRP A 247 -7.28 -7.61 5.71
CA TRP A 247 -8.23 -8.72 5.88
C TRP A 247 -8.46 -9.09 7.35
N SER A 248 -7.98 -8.25 8.27
CA SER A 248 -8.13 -8.49 9.71
C SER A 248 -9.58 -8.41 10.12
N ARG A 249 -9.99 -9.31 11.03
CA ARG A 249 -11.35 -9.37 11.56
C ARG A 249 -11.66 -8.21 12.50
N ASP A 250 -10.63 -7.57 13.03
CA ASP A 250 -10.70 -6.51 14.04
C ASP A 250 -10.58 -5.09 13.44
N MET A 251 -10.72 -4.95 12.13
CA MET A 251 -10.77 -3.61 11.52
C MET A 251 -12.14 -3.00 11.73
N GLU A 252 -12.19 -1.80 12.29
CA GLU A 252 -13.43 -1.03 12.48
C GLU A 252 -13.65 -0.02 11.34
N TYR A 253 -12.56 0.53 10.79
CA TYR A 253 -12.59 1.51 9.71
C TYR A 253 -11.40 1.32 8.76
N GLY A 254 -11.58 1.76 7.51
CA GLY A 254 -10.56 1.73 6.47
C GLY A 254 -10.42 3.07 5.77
N LEU A 255 -9.21 3.64 5.77
CA LEU A 255 -8.88 4.93 5.18
C LEU A 255 -7.81 4.75 4.10
N TYR A 256 -8.15 5.05 2.85
CA TYR A 256 -7.26 4.76 1.73
C TYR A 256 -7.26 5.89 0.69
N SER A 257 -6.17 6.66 0.65
CA SER A 257 -5.93 7.62 -0.43
C SER A 257 -5.28 6.93 -1.62
N ILE A 258 -5.89 7.06 -2.79
CA ILE A 258 -5.33 6.61 -4.06
C ILE A 258 -5.02 7.84 -4.90
N TYR A 259 -3.73 8.11 -5.08
CA TYR A 259 -3.23 9.12 -6.01
C TYR A 259 -2.56 8.44 -7.21
N GLN A 260 -2.81 8.96 -8.41
CA GLN A 260 -2.06 8.58 -9.61
C GLN A 260 -1.96 9.77 -10.57
N ALA A 261 -0.92 9.77 -11.41
CA ALA A 261 -0.71 10.78 -12.42
C ALA A 261 0.12 10.27 -13.60
N GLY A 262 0.03 10.95 -14.75
CA GLY A 262 0.78 10.60 -15.95
C GLY A 262 0.63 11.63 -17.07
N LEU A 263 1.51 11.55 -18.06
CA LEU A 263 1.52 12.40 -19.25
C LEU A 263 0.83 11.72 -20.43
N PHE A 264 -0.11 12.41 -21.07
CA PHE A 264 -0.88 11.87 -22.19
C PHE A 264 -1.08 12.91 -23.29
N GLN A 265 -0.95 12.45 -24.55
CA GLN A 265 -1.33 13.27 -25.70
C GLN A 265 -2.86 13.32 -25.83
N LEU A 266 -3.40 14.52 -25.77
CA LEU A 266 -4.83 14.79 -25.93
C LEU A 266 -5.05 15.66 -27.17
N GLY A 267 -6.18 15.45 -27.85
CA GLY A 267 -6.68 16.33 -28.90
C GLY A 267 -7.63 17.40 -28.35
N GLY A 268 -7.84 18.47 -29.11
CA GLY A 268 -8.89 19.44 -28.81
C GLY A 268 -10.28 18.76 -28.86
N GLY A 269 -11.09 18.97 -27.82
CA GLY A 269 -12.39 18.34 -27.63
C GLY A 269 -12.35 16.94 -26.98
N ASP A 270 -11.17 16.37 -26.74
CA ASP A 270 -11.05 15.14 -25.94
C ASP A 270 -11.61 15.39 -24.53
N ARG A 271 -12.20 14.37 -23.92
CA ARG A 271 -12.76 14.46 -22.56
C ARG A 271 -12.07 13.49 -21.64
N VAL A 272 -11.67 13.93 -20.46
CA VAL A 272 -10.99 13.11 -19.45
C VAL A 272 -11.86 13.05 -18.20
N PHE A 273 -12.02 11.86 -17.63
CA PHE A 273 -12.86 11.65 -16.45
C PHE A 273 -12.34 10.52 -15.56
N VAL A 274 -12.80 10.52 -14.31
CA VAL A 274 -12.40 9.56 -13.28
C VAL A 274 -13.56 8.62 -12.97
N THR A 275 -13.28 7.32 -12.86
CA THR A 275 -14.22 6.35 -12.30
C THR A 275 -13.59 5.62 -11.12
N VAL A 276 -14.45 5.14 -10.22
CA VAL A 276 -14.04 4.40 -9.02
C VAL A 276 -14.83 3.10 -8.87
N SER A 277 -14.34 2.15 -8.08
CA SER A 277 -15.07 0.90 -7.82
C SER A 277 -16.42 1.13 -7.13
N ASN A 278 -16.48 2.07 -6.18
CA ASN A 278 -17.71 2.47 -5.53
C ASN A 278 -17.66 3.96 -5.11
N VAL A 279 -18.51 4.79 -5.70
CA VAL A 279 -18.58 6.24 -5.41
C VAL A 279 -19.08 6.50 -3.99
N SER A 280 -19.98 5.66 -3.44
CA SER A 280 -20.53 5.89 -2.09
C SER A 280 -19.49 5.81 -0.98
N THR A 281 -18.36 5.15 -1.25
CA THR A 281 -17.25 5.01 -0.31
C THR A 281 -16.18 6.08 -0.47
N VAL A 282 -16.33 7.00 -1.45
CA VAL A 282 -15.39 8.10 -1.67
C VAL A 282 -15.80 9.31 -0.85
N ASP A 283 -14.89 9.80 -0.02
CA ASP A 283 -15.04 11.05 0.70
C ASP A 283 -14.81 12.22 -0.28
N MET A 284 -15.88 12.97 -0.55
CA MET A 284 -15.88 14.11 -1.47
C MET A 284 -15.53 15.43 -0.78
N ASP A 285 -14.86 15.40 0.38
CA ASP A 285 -14.20 16.58 0.91
C ASP A 285 -13.14 17.13 -0.05
N GLU A 286 -13.10 18.46 -0.15
CA GLU A 286 -12.26 19.22 -1.07
C GLU A 286 -10.78 18.84 -1.01
N LYS A 287 -10.27 18.55 0.19
CA LYS A 287 -8.84 18.24 0.44
C LYS A 287 -8.53 16.75 0.29
N SER A 288 -9.58 15.93 0.26
CA SER A 288 -9.48 14.48 0.27
C SER A 288 -9.49 13.91 -1.14
N SER A 289 -10.44 14.37 -1.98
CA SER A 289 -10.62 13.89 -3.35
C SER A 289 -10.61 15.05 -4.36
N PHE A 290 -9.78 14.92 -5.38
CA PHE A 290 -9.60 15.94 -6.42
C PHE A 290 -9.10 15.33 -7.74
N PHE A 291 -9.27 16.07 -8.82
CA PHE A 291 -8.90 15.70 -10.17
C PHE A 291 -8.38 16.94 -10.91
N GLY A 292 -7.34 16.79 -11.72
CA GLY A 292 -6.82 17.93 -12.46
C GLY A 292 -5.96 17.54 -13.65
N ALA A 293 -5.73 18.53 -14.49
CA ALA A 293 -4.84 18.42 -15.63
C ALA A 293 -4.23 19.78 -15.98
N PHE A 294 -3.03 19.81 -16.53
CA PHE A 294 -2.45 21.01 -17.12
C PHE A 294 -1.63 20.69 -18.37
N LEU A 295 -1.57 21.65 -19.29
CA LEU A 295 -0.79 21.53 -20.52
C LEU A 295 0.70 21.68 -20.22
N VAL A 296 1.51 20.77 -20.75
CA VAL A 296 2.97 20.76 -20.63
C VAL A 296 3.63 21.30 -21.90
N SER A 297 3.16 20.85 -23.08
CA SER A 297 3.70 21.26 -24.38
C SER A 297 2.70 21.06 -25.51
#